data_AF-A0A349QVG8-F1
#
_entry.id   AF-A0A349QVG8-F1
#
_cell.length_a   1.000
_cell.length_b   1.000
_cell.length_c   1.000
_cell.angle_alpha   90.00
_cell.angle_beta   90.00
_cell.angle_gamma   90.00
#
_symmetry.space_group_name_H-M   'P 1'
#
loop_
_entity.id
_entity.type
_entity.pdbx_description
1 polymer ?
#
loop_
_entity_poly.entity_id
_entity_poly.type
_entity_poly.pdbx_seq_one_letter_code
_entity_poly.pdbx_strand_id
1 'polypeptide(L)'
;MNKYSLIICFLIFWGQCVLGIDLSRYRFHLMPETSYYGGIQSIAKDSLGRIWYTGPDALFMYDGNSFYQLNDIASAIKPAQKWGYGSLIRDKKGNLFLASGQGLLKFDYERFSFHVVVPGMIRSLCVHSDGQVYMLSDNSILRYNPQNKLTESFLLPKNKSFQNILSAKDHVFLSQGAVVYQVEMTKKRLIQFADFGSTTNQVNDAVAYRGLYYFLTQRGGIHVTDLTGTLKQKIPVSVAGNSSVLTKKLYLDQTGIIWVATQAGLFFYDPATESSSALRMNLNDAYSLPNNSIWTIYPDPDQGAWIGTYGGKIAYCSLYDSRVRYFKPSPGGLNHPIVSSFQEDHLGNIWIRTEGGSLNYWNRKKDQFTPLEKSQGSSLSPHMIKRLKFDRMSKKLLISAYNGGIGS
;
A
#
# COMPACT_ATOMS: atom_id res chain seq x y z
N MET A 1 23.86 63.04 30.97
CA MET A 1 22.71 62.11 31.13
C MET A 1 22.34 61.58 29.75
N ASN A 2 22.83 60.38 29.42
CA ASN A 2 22.63 59.74 28.11
C ASN A 2 21.23 59.11 28.02
N LYS A 3 20.47 59.45 26.97
CA LYS A 3 19.23 58.77 26.60
C LYS A 3 19.57 57.55 25.75
N TYR A 4 19.37 56.36 26.29
CA TYR A 4 19.43 55.12 25.53
C TYR A 4 18.11 54.93 24.76
N SER A 5 18.21 54.83 23.44
CA SER A 5 17.08 54.49 22.56
C SER A 5 16.93 52.97 22.52
N LEU A 6 15.82 52.45 23.05
CA LEU A 6 15.51 51.02 23.06
C LEU A 6 14.93 50.65 21.68
N ILE A 7 15.68 49.91 20.87
CA ILE A 7 15.18 49.32 19.61
C ILE A 7 14.52 47.99 19.97
N ILE A 8 13.19 47.94 19.86
CA ILE A 8 12.42 46.70 20.02
C ILE A 8 12.43 45.96 18.67
N CYS A 9 13.29 44.95 18.55
CA CYS A 9 13.25 44.02 17.42
C CYS A 9 12.03 43.10 17.54
N PHE A 10 11.03 43.30 16.69
CA PHE A 10 9.98 42.30 16.45
C PHE A 10 10.59 41.11 15.68
N LEU A 11 10.95 40.06 16.41
CA LEU A 11 11.21 38.75 15.80
C LEU A 11 9.87 38.18 15.33
N ILE A 12 9.57 38.38 14.05
CA ILE A 12 8.48 37.69 13.37
C ILE A 12 8.92 36.22 13.25
N PHE A 13 8.50 35.39 14.20
CA PHE A 13 8.53 33.94 14.05
C PHE A 13 7.62 33.56 12.88
N TRP A 14 8.19 33.43 11.69
CA TRP A 14 7.60 32.62 10.64
C TRP A 14 7.65 31.19 11.14
N GLY A 15 6.59 30.77 11.83
CA GLY A 15 6.33 29.36 12.05
C GLY A 15 6.17 28.73 10.68
N GLN A 16 7.22 28.07 10.18
CA GLN A 16 7.06 27.08 9.12
C GLN A 16 6.10 26.04 9.69
N CYS A 17 4.84 26.11 9.24
CA CYS A 17 3.94 25.00 9.40
C CYS A 17 4.58 23.87 8.59
N VAL A 18 5.31 23.00 9.27
CA VAL A 18 5.80 21.75 8.67
C VAL A 18 4.52 20.98 8.35
N LEU A 19 4.07 21.06 7.11
CA LEU A 19 2.99 20.26 6.58
C LEU A 19 3.50 18.82 6.58
N GLY A 20 3.35 18.14 7.71
CA GLY A 20 3.64 16.72 7.82
C GLY A 20 2.70 15.93 6.92
N ILE A 21 3.13 14.72 6.56
CA ILE A 21 2.31 13.79 5.79
C ILE A 21 1.04 13.51 6.60
N ASP A 22 -0.12 13.91 6.08
CA ASP A 22 -1.42 13.64 6.68
C ASP A 22 -1.73 12.15 6.60
N LEU A 23 -1.43 11.42 7.67
CA LEU A 23 -1.59 9.98 7.73
C LEU A 23 -3.05 9.51 7.72
N SER A 24 -4.00 10.40 8.03
CA SER A 24 -5.43 10.03 8.13
C SER A 24 -6.04 9.58 6.80
N ARG A 25 -5.38 9.90 5.68
CA ARG A 25 -5.76 9.49 4.32
C ARG A 25 -5.46 8.03 4.01
N TYR A 26 -4.53 7.40 4.73
CA TYR A 26 -4.11 6.01 4.45
C TYR A 26 -4.91 5.05 5.33
N ARG A 27 -5.99 4.53 4.77
CA ARG A 27 -6.90 3.59 5.43
C ARG A 27 -6.74 2.21 4.82
N PHE A 28 -6.45 1.21 5.66
CA PHE A 28 -6.20 -0.15 5.22
C PHE A 28 -7.43 -1.03 5.49
N HIS A 29 -8.08 -1.45 4.41
CA HIS A 29 -9.23 -2.34 4.43
C HIS A 29 -8.72 -3.78 4.42
N LEU A 30 -8.86 -4.48 5.54
CA LEU A 30 -8.42 -5.87 5.69
C LEU A 30 -9.34 -6.81 4.91
N MET A 31 -8.74 -7.72 4.14
CA MET A 31 -9.48 -8.82 3.51
C MET A 31 -9.70 -9.97 4.52
N PRO A 32 -10.69 -10.86 4.31
CA PRO A 32 -10.93 -11.98 5.21
C PRO A 32 -9.67 -12.82 5.42
N GLU A 33 -9.48 -13.32 6.64
CA GLU A 33 -8.29 -14.09 6.97
C GLU A 33 -8.30 -15.45 6.27
N THR A 34 -7.13 -15.86 5.80
CA THR A 34 -6.89 -17.24 5.37
C THR A 34 -6.12 -17.98 6.47
N SER A 35 -6.18 -19.31 6.47
CA SER A 35 -5.35 -20.13 7.37
C SER A 35 -3.86 -20.11 7.02
N TYR A 36 -3.47 -19.39 5.97
CA TYR A 36 -2.09 -19.30 5.52
C TYR A 36 -1.29 -18.27 6.30
N TYR A 37 -0.17 -18.69 6.88
CA TYR A 37 0.72 -17.84 7.68
C TYR A 37 2.15 -17.73 7.10
N GLY A 38 2.41 -18.26 5.90
CA GLY A 38 3.75 -18.31 5.28
C GLY A 38 4.29 -16.96 4.78
N GLY A 39 3.53 -15.88 4.94
CA GLY A 39 3.87 -14.54 4.48
C GLY A 39 3.60 -14.32 3.00
N ILE A 40 3.05 -13.15 2.70
CA ILE A 40 2.71 -12.76 1.32
C ILE A 40 3.95 -12.16 0.65
N GLN A 41 4.53 -12.88 -0.30
CA GLN A 41 5.75 -12.48 -1.01
C GLN A 41 5.46 -11.56 -2.19
N SER A 42 4.40 -11.84 -2.94
CA SER A 42 4.05 -11.09 -4.13
C SER A 42 2.55 -11.05 -4.30
N ILE A 43 2.06 -9.96 -4.88
CA ILE A 43 0.66 -9.73 -5.21
C ILE A 43 0.62 -9.18 -6.63
N ALA A 44 -0.36 -9.60 -7.41
CA ALA A 44 -0.70 -9.01 -8.70
C ALA A 44 -2.19 -9.05 -8.93
N LYS A 45 -2.73 -8.03 -9.59
CA LYS A 45 -4.11 -8.01 -10.07
C LYS A 45 -4.15 -8.42 -11.53
N ASP A 46 -5.04 -9.32 -11.88
CA ASP A 46 -5.17 -9.79 -13.24
C ASP A 46 -6.11 -8.90 -14.08
N SER A 47 -6.33 -9.24 -15.36
CA SER A 47 -7.19 -8.46 -16.25
C SER A 47 -8.69 -8.48 -15.89
N LEU A 48 -9.12 -9.46 -15.09
CA LEU A 48 -10.50 -9.61 -14.63
C LEU A 48 -10.74 -8.94 -13.27
N GLY A 49 -9.68 -8.34 -12.68
CA GLY A 49 -9.74 -7.69 -11.38
C GLY A 49 -9.50 -8.62 -10.19
N ARG A 50 -9.17 -9.90 -10.42
CA ARG A 50 -8.87 -10.86 -9.36
C ARG A 50 -7.48 -10.61 -8.81
N ILE A 51 -7.33 -10.79 -7.51
CA ILE A 51 -6.07 -10.58 -6.80
C ILE A 51 -5.37 -11.92 -6.63
N TRP A 52 -4.22 -12.06 -7.27
CA TRP A 52 -3.36 -13.21 -7.15
C TRP A 52 -2.23 -12.89 -6.19
N TYR A 53 -1.86 -13.86 -5.36
CA TYR A 53 -0.75 -13.68 -4.44
C TYR A 53 -0.03 -14.99 -4.16
N THR A 54 1.26 -14.87 -3.83
CA THR A 54 2.12 -16.00 -3.51
C THR A 54 2.66 -15.87 -2.10
N GLY A 55 2.81 -17.01 -1.43
CA GLY A 55 3.81 -17.17 -0.38
C GLY A 55 4.95 -18.08 -0.85
N PRO A 56 5.89 -18.47 0.03
CA PRO A 56 7.05 -19.28 -0.35
C PRO A 56 6.72 -20.57 -1.11
N ASP A 57 5.58 -21.18 -0.79
CA ASP A 57 5.18 -22.53 -1.20
C ASP A 57 3.69 -22.62 -1.60
N ALA A 58 2.99 -21.49 -1.68
CA ALA A 58 1.59 -21.45 -2.04
C ALA A 58 1.24 -20.33 -3.02
N LEU A 59 0.32 -20.65 -3.93
CA LEU A 59 -0.33 -19.72 -4.85
C LEU A 59 -1.81 -19.60 -4.48
N PHE A 60 -2.29 -18.37 -4.42
CA PHE A 60 -3.67 -18.06 -4.12
C PHE A 60 -4.27 -17.07 -5.12
N MET A 61 -5.59 -17.10 -5.20
CA MET A 61 -6.41 -16.11 -5.89
C MET A 61 -7.57 -15.69 -4.98
N TYR A 62 -7.87 -14.39 -4.99
CA TYR A 62 -9.03 -13.79 -4.36
C TYR A 62 -9.87 -13.10 -5.44
N ASP A 63 -11.15 -13.45 -5.52
CA ASP A 63 -12.07 -12.95 -6.54
C ASP A 63 -12.93 -11.74 -6.09
N GLY A 64 -12.72 -11.27 -4.85
CA GLY A 64 -13.55 -10.24 -4.22
C GLY A 64 -14.55 -10.78 -3.20
N ASN A 65 -14.73 -12.10 -3.13
CA ASN A 65 -15.63 -12.76 -2.20
C ASN A 65 -14.96 -13.94 -1.47
N SER A 66 -14.16 -14.74 -2.16
CA SER A 66 -13.59 -15.99 -1.65
C SER A 66 -12.12 -16.16 -2.03
N PHE A 67 -11.41 -16.91 -1.20
CA PHE A 67 -10.01 -17.25 -1.39
C PHE A 67 -9.88 -18.67 -1.91
N TYR A 68 -9.02 -18.84 -2.92
CA TYR A 68 -8.75 -20.10 -3.57
C TYR A 68 -7.26 -20.38 -3.48
N GLN A 69 -6.89 -21.53 -2.89
CA GLN A 69 -5.53 -22.04 -2.96
C GLN A 69 -5.38 -22.86 -4.24
N LEU A 70 -4.46 -22.45 -5.12
CA LEU A 70 -4.38 -22.89 -6.51
C LEU A 70 -3.00 -23.50 -6.82
N ASN A 71 -2.49 -24.31 -5.89
CA ASN A 71 -1.19 -24.97 -6.05
C ASN A 71 -1.22 -26.04 -7.15
N ASP A 72 -2.37 -26.67 -7.34
CA ASP A 72 -2.65 -27.74 -8.29
C ASP A 72 -2.52 -27.27 -9.74
N ILE A 73 -3.08 -26.11 -10.10
CA ILE A 73 -3.05 -25.60 -11.48
C ILE A 73 -1.64 -25.22 -11.95
N ALA A 74 -0.75 -24.91 -11.01
CA ALA A 74 0.65 -24.69 -11.29
C ALA A 74 1.39 -26.04 -11.31
N SER A 75 1.23 -26.84 -10.25
CA SER A 75 1.94 -28.11 -10.10
C SER A 75 1.60 -29.20 -11.12
N ALA A 76 0.41 -29.18 -11.72
CA ALA A 76 0.02 -30.09 -12.80
C ALA A 76 0.99 -30.09 -13.99
N ILE A 77 1.71 -28.99 -14.21
CA ILE A 77 2.72 -28.87 -15.27
C ILE A 77 3.92 -29.78 -15.00
N LYS A 78 4.33 -29.91 -13.73
CA LYS A 78 5.44 -30.77 -13.28
C LYS A 78 5.14 -31.34 -11.88
N PRO A 79 4.32 -32.39 -11.78
CA PRO A 79 3.79 -32.88 -10.49
C PRO A 79 4.85 -33.42 -9.54
N ALA A 80 5.96 -33.94 -10.06
CA ALA A 80 7.01 -34.59 -9.27
C ALA A 80 8.04 -33.62 -8.64
N GLN A 81 7.92 -32.32 -8.87
CA GLN A 81 8.90 -31.33 -8.38
C GLN A 81 8.26 -30.42 -7.34
N LYS A 82 8.99 -30.16 -6.25
CA LYS A 82 8.54 -29.20 -5.22
C LYS A 82 8.52 -27.78 -5.81
N TRP A 83 7.44 -27.05 -5.54
CA TRP A 83 7.25 -25.70 -6.04
C TRP A 83 7.76 -24.67 -5.02
N GLY A 84 8.65 -23.80 -5.49
CA GLY A 84 8.95 -22.53 -4.84
C GLY A 84 8.38 -21.43 -5.72
N TYR A 85 7.42 -20.67 -5.20
CA TYR A 85 6.84 -19.55 -5.93
C TYR A 85 7.66 -18.29 -5.68
N GLY A 86 7.88 -17.52 -6.73
CA GLY A 86 8.58 -16.25 -6.68
C GLY A 86 7.61 -15.09 -6.78
N SER A 87 7.90 -14.19 -7.72
CA SER A 87 7.08 -13.00 -7.97
C SER A 87 5.96 -13.25 -8.98
N LEU A 88 4.80 -12.64 -8.72
CA LEU A 88 3.72 -12.46 -9.68
C LEU A 88 3.86 -11.09 -10.34
N ILE A 89 3.64 -11.03 -11.64
CA ILE A 89 3.57 -9.76 -12.37
C ILE A 89 2.42 -9.76 -13.36
N ARG A 90 1.95 -8.54 -13.63
CA ARG A 90 0.99 -8.23 -14.67
C ARG A 90 1.70 -7.44 -15.75
N ASP A 91 1.60 -7.86 -17.02
CA ASP A 91 2.10 -7.05 -18.12
C ASP A 91 1.12 -5.89 -18.45
N LYS A 92 1.51 -5.03 -19.41
CA LYS A 92 0.66 -3.90 -19.84
C LYS A 92 -0.66 -4.33 -20.47
N LYS A 93 -0.74 -5.54 -21.04
CA LYS A 93 -1.97 -6.08 -21.65
C LYS A 93 -2.86 -6.79 -20.62
N GLY A 94 -2.42 -6.91 -19.37
CA GLY A 94 -3.16 -7.60 -18.32
C GLY A 94 -2.92 -9.12 -18.26
N ASN A 95 -1.93 -9.63 -18.98
CA ASN A 95 -1.51 -11.02 -18.82
C ASN A 95 -0.82 -11.20 -17.47
N LEU A 96 -1.16 -12.29 -16.79
CA LEU A 96 -0.58 -12.68 -15.51
C LEU A 96 0.59 -13.65 -15.75
N PHE A 97 1.73 -13.35 -15.13
CA PHE A 97 2.88 -14.25 -15.10
C PHE A 97 3.30 -14.55 -13.67
N LEU A 98 3.85 -15.75 -13.49
CA LEU A 98 4.34 -16.28 -12.23
C LEU A 98 5.76 -16.78 -12.42
N ALA A 99 6.71 -16.25 -11.64
CA ALA A 99 8.01 -16.88 -11.47
C ALA A 99 7.89 -18.10 -10.56
N SER A 100 8.56 -19.17 -10.93
CA SER A 100 8.80 -20.31 -10.04
C SER A 100 10.19 -20.88 -10.23
N GLY A 101 10.53 -21.86 -9.38
CA GLY A 101 11.73 -22.69 -9.57
C GLY A 101 11.80 -23.42 -10.93
N GLN A 102 10.72 -23.43 -11.72
CA GLN A 102 10.64 -24.14 -13.00
C GLN A 102 10.75 -23.24 -14.23
N GLY A 103 10.50 -21.93 -14.08
CA GLY A 103 10.35 -21.05 -15.23
C GLY A 103 9.61 -19.76 -14.93
N LEU A 104 9.40 -19.02 -16.01
CA LEU A 104 8.32 -18.07 -16.11
C LEU A 104 7.08 -18.80 -16.65
N LEU A 105 6.00 -18.73 -15.88
CA LEU A 105 4.72 -19.31 -16.23
C LEU A 105 3.77 -18.20 -16.60
N LYS A 106 2.96 -18.44 -17.63
CA LYS A 106 1.87 -17.55 -18.03
C LYS A 106 0.53 -18.21 -17.70
N PHE A 107 -0.39 -17.45 -17.12
CA PHE A 107 -1.75 -17.91 -16.88
C PHE A 107 -2.56 -17.89 -18.18
N ASP A 108 -3.23 -18.99 -18.47
CA ASP A 108 -4.21 -19.13 -19.53
C ASP A 108 -5.63 -19.01 -18.93
N TYR A 109 -6.34 -17.95 -19.33
CA TYR A 109 -7.66 -17.65 -18.81
C TYR A 109 -8.76 -18.56 -19.36
N GLU A 110 -8.59 -19.11 -20.56
CA GLU A 110 -9.57 -20.00 -21.18
C GLU A 110 -9.49 -21.40 -20.55
N ARG A 111 -8.26 -21.87 -20.32
CA ARG A 111 -8.00 -23.20 -19.74
C ARG A 111 -7.90 -23.20 -18.22
N PHE A 112 -7.93 -22.04 -17.60
CA PHE A 112 -7.74 -21.85 -16.16
C PHE A 112 -6.51 -22.61 -15.62
N SER A 113 -5.37 -22.46 -16.30
CA SER A 113 -4.13 -23.18 -15.96
C SER A 113 -2.89 -22.36 -16.31
N PHE A 114 -1.76 -22.70 -15.68
CA PHE A 114 -0.48 -22.12 -16.06
C PHE A 114 0.19 -22.95 -17.15
N HIS A 115 1.00 -22.30 -17.98
CA HIS A 115 1.93 -22.97 -18.89
C HIS A 115 3.29 -22.27 -18.86
N VAL A 116 4.36 -23.03 -19.07
CA VAL A 116 5.73 -22.48 -19.07
C VAL A 116 5.99 -21.76 -20.39
N VAL A 117 6.40 -20.49 -20.30
CA VAL A 117 6.81 -19.68 -21.47
C VAL A 117 8.33 -19.52 -21.55
N VAL A 118 9.02 -19.55 -20.41
CA VAL A 118 10.48 -19.57 -20.35
C VAL A 118 10.90 -20.61 -19.32
N PRO A 119 11.60 -21.68 -19.71
CA PRO A 119 12.03 -22.71 -18.77
C PRO A 119 13.26 -22.29 -17.96
N GLY A 120 13.42 -22.87 -16.78
CA GLY A 120 14.58 -22.69 -15.91
C GLY A 120 14.27 -21.84 -14.68
N MET A 121 15.00 -22.07 -13.58
CA MET A 121 14.74 -21.41 -12.31
C MET A 121 14.80 -19.88 -12.42
N ILE A 122 13.69 -19.21 -12.08
CA ILE A 122 13.61 -17.75 -12.04
C ILE A 122 13.56 -17.31 -10.58
N ARG A 123 14.59 -16.59 -10.13
CA ARG A 123 14.72 -16.12 -8.73
C ARG A 123 14.02 -14.79 -8.51
N SER A 124 14.13 -13.90 -9.48
CA SER A 124 13.60 -12.53 -9.41
C SER A 124 13.20 -12.08 -10.81
N LEU A 125 12.19 -11.22 -10.89
CA LEU A 125 11.75 -10.65 -12.16
C LEU A 125 11.22 -9.23 -11.96
N CYS A 126 11.19 -8.47 -13.05
CA CYS A 126 10.58 -7.16 -13.11
C CYS A 126 9.98 -6.91 -14.50
N VAL A 127 9.00 -6.00 -14.56
CA VAL A 127 8.45 -5.51 -15.83
C VAL A 127 9.11 -4.18 -16.15
N HIS A 128 9.66 -4.07 -17.35
CA HIS A 128 10.27 -2.85 -17.85
C HIS A 128 9.20 -1.88 -18.40
N SER A 129 9.53 -0.60 -18.52
CA SER A 129 8.61 0.44 -19.00
C SER A 129 8.10 0.20 -20.42
N ASP A 130 8.78 -0.59 -21.24
CA ASP A 130 8.33 -1.02 -22.58
C ASP A 130 7.39 -2.24 -22.56
N GLY A 131 7.18 -2.86 -21.40
CA GLY A 131 6.35 -4.06 -21.23
C GLY A 131 7.10 -5.39 -21.41
N GLN A 132 8.42 -5.37 -21.62
CA GLN A 132 9.23 -6.58 -21.60
C GLN A 132 9.44 -7.10 -20.17
N VAL A 133 9.54 -8.42 -20.03
CA VAL A 133 9.74 -9.08 -18.74
C VAL A 133 11.21 -9.45 -18.61
N TYR A 134 11.86 -8.88 -17.61
CA TYR A 134 13.25 -9.17 -17.29
C TYR A 134 13.31 -10.14 -16.12
N MET A 135 14.19 -11.12 -16.22
CA MET A 135 14.30 -12.21 -15.26
C MET A 135 15.75 -12.46 -14.90
N LEU A 136 15.97 -12.76 -13.63
CA LEU A 136 17.22 -13.24 -13.10
C LEU A 136 17.10 -14.74 -12.84
N SER A 137 17.84 -15.54 -13.61
CA SER A 137 18.08 -16.95 -13.27
C SER A 137 19.39 -17.08 -12.50
N ASP A 138 19.82 -18.31 -12.18
CA ASP A 138 21.04 -18.55 -11.41
C ASP A 138 22.28 -17.89 -12.03
N ASN A 139 22.47 -18.07 -13.35
CA ASN A 139 23.68 -17.66 -14.05
C ASN A 139 23.43 -16.73 -15.24
N SER A 140 22.21 -16.27 -15.48
CA SER A 140 21.90 -15.42 -16.63
C SER A 140 20.80 -14.42 -16.34
N ILE A 141 20.80 -13.34 -17.13
CA ILE A 141 19.63 -12.48 -17.28
C ILE A 141 18.89 -12.92 -18.53
N LEU A 142 17.57 -12.99 -18.44
CA LEU A 142 16.70 -13.22 -19.56
C LEU A 142 15.78 -12.01 -19.77
N ARG A 143 15.47 -11.72 -21.03
CA ARG A 143 14.48 -10.74 -21.45
C ARG A 143 13.47 -11.45 -22.34
N TYR A 144 12.23 -11.50 -21.89
CA TYR A 144 11.11 -12.08 -22.62
C TYR A 144 10.20 -10.96 -23.12
N ASN A 145 9.83 -11.02 -24.39
CA ASN A 145 8.84 -10.13 -24.98
C ASN A 145 7.48 -10.86 -25.07
N PRO A 146 6.48 -10.46 -24.27
CA PRO A 146 5.17 -11.10 -24.27
C PRO A 146 4.39 -11.04 -25.59
N GLN A 147 4.74 -10.11 -26.49
CA GLN A 147 4.00 -9.88 -27.73
C GLN A 147 4.44 -10.84 -28.84
N ASN A 148 5.76 -10.95 -29.07
CA ASN A 148 6.32 -11.83 -30.11
C ASN A 148 6.84 -13.16 -29.55
N LYS A 149 6.80 -13.34 -28.22
CA LYS A 149 7.24 -14.54 -27.50
C LYS A 149 8.73 -14.86 -27.64
N LEU A 150 9.55 -13.90 -28.08
CA LEU A 150 10.99 -14.06 -28.18
C LEU A 150 11.65 -13.90 -26.81
N THR A 151 12.68 -14.70 -26.58
CA THR A 151 13.52 -14.63 -25.38
C THR A 151 14.96 -14.39 -25.78
N GLU A 152 15.57 -13.38 -25.19
CA GLU A 152 17.00 -13.11 -25.28
C GLU A 152 17.66 -13.34 -23.93
N SER A 153 18.92 -13.75 -23.93
CA SER A 153 19.68 -13.94 -22.70
C SER A 153 21.17 -13.62 -22.87
N PHE A 154 21.82 -13.38 -21.73
CA PHE A 154 23.27 -13.41 -21.64
C PHE A 154 23.74 -13.91 -20.27
N LEU A 155 24.92 -14.51 -20.25
CA LEU A 155 25.52 -15.10 -19.05
C LEU A 155 26.08 -14.02 -18.13
N LEU A 156 25.87 -14.20 -16.84
CA LEU A 156 26.41 -13.35 -15.80
C LEU A 156 27.86 -13.76 -15.45
N PRO A 157 28.69 -12.82 -14.98
CA PRO A 157 30.03 -13.13 -14.49
C PRO A 157 29.99 -14.13 -13.33
N LYS A 158 30.71 -15.26 -13.46
CA LYS A 158 30.71 -16.35 -12.46
C LYS A 158 31.21 -15.94 -11.07
N ASN A 159 31.98 -14.86 -10.98
CA ASN A 159 32.53 -14.33 -9.72
C ASN A 159 31.58 -13.34 -9.01
N LYS A 160 30.38 -13.09 -9.56
CA LYS A 160 29.40 -12.19 -8.96
C LYS A 160 28.09 -12.93 -8.70
N SER A 161 27.53 -12.71 -7.52
CA SER A 161 26.22 -13.24 -7.13
C SER A 161 25.22 -12.09 -7.04
N PHE A 162 24.18 -12.17 -7.86
CA PHE A 162 23.11 -11.18 -7.91
C PHE A 162 21.86 -11.76 -7.25
N GLN A 163 21.13 -10.91 -6.53
CA GLN A 163 19.98 -11.34 -5.76
C GLN A 163 18.66 -10.84 -6.35
N ASN A 164 18.60 -9.55 -6.71
CA ASN A 164 17.39 -8.93 -7.24
C ASN A 164 17.63 -8.35 -8.63
N ILE A 165 16.60 -8.42 -9.47
CA ILE A 165 16.48 -7.62 -10.69
C ILE A 165 15.39 -6.60 -10.49
N LEU A 166 15.72 -5.33 -10.76
CA LEU A 166 14.89 -4.17 -10.45
C LEU A 166 14.64 -3.38 -11.73
N SER A 167 13.47 -2.77 -11.83
CA SER A 167 13.11 -1.86 -12.92
C SER A 167 12.76 -0.52 -12.32
N ALA A 168 13.45 0.53 -12.75
CA ALA A 168 13.12 1.90 -12.37
C ALA A 168 13.29 2.80 -13.59
N LYS A 169 12.24 3.57 -13.91
CA LYS A 169 12.17 4.36 -15.15
C LYS A 169 12.39 3.46 -16.38
N ASP A 170 13.41 3.76 -17.19
CA ASP A 170 13.74 3.07 -18.44
C ASP A 170 15.01 2.21 -18.30
N HIS A 171 15.43 1.94 -17.06
CA HIS A 171 16.61 1.14 -16.76
C HIS A 171 16.26 -0.11 -15.95
N VAL A 172 16.96 -1.19 -16.26
CA VAL A 172 16.96 -2.43 -15.48
C VAL A 172 18.28 -2.54 -14.72
N PHE A 173 18.18 -2.87 -13.45
CA PHE A 173 19.31 -2.97 -12.55
C PHE A 173 19.42 -4.35 -11.92
N LEU A 174 20.64 -4.77 -11.62
CA LEU A 174 20.95 -5.89 -10.74
C LEU A 174 21.61 -5.40 -9.46
N SER A 175 21.24 -6.00 -8.33
CA SER A 175 21.88 -5.73 -7.05
C SER A 175 22.85 -6.84 -6.63
N GLN A 176 24.02 -6.42 -6.15
CA GLN A 176 25.03 -7.25 -5.49
C GLN A 176 25.41 -6.58 -4.17
N GLY A 177 24.74 -6.97 -3.08
CA GLY A 177 24.84 -6.22 -1.82
C GLY A 177 24.39 -4.77 -2.04
N ALA A 178 25.26 -3.82 -1.67
CA ALA A 178 25.02 -2.38 -1.81
C ALA A 178 25.39 -1.81 -3.19
N VAL A 179 25.96 -2.62 -4.08
CA VAL A 179 26.37 -2.20 -5.43
C VAL A 179 25.24 -2.48 -6.42
N VAL A 180 24.94 -1.50 -7.26
CA VAL A 180 23.92 -1.58 -8.31
C VAL A 180 24.60 -1.56 -9.67
N TYR A 181 24.22 -2.50 -10.52
CA TYR A 181 24.70 -2.59 -11.90
C TYR A 181 23.54 -2.34 -12.85
N GLN A 182 23.72 -1.44 -13.82
CA GLN A 182 22.80 -1.27 -14.93
C GLN A 182 23.01 -2.39 -15.96
N VAL A 183 21.92 -2.93 -16.45
CA VAL A 183 21.89 -4.00 -17.46
C VAL A 183 21.80 -3.38 -18.86
N GLU A 184 22.78 -3.66 -19.72
CA GLU A 184 22.74 -3.29 -21.13
C GLU A 184 22.56 -4.54 -21.99
N MET A 185 21.31 -4.87 -22.33
CA MET A 185 20.98 -6.10 -23.08
C MET A 185 21.63 -6.15 -24.47
N THR A 186 21.66 -5.03 -25.20
CA THR A 186 22.21 -4.96 -26.57
C THR A 186 23.70 -5.30 -26.61
N LYS A 187 24.47 -4.82 -25.62
CA LYS A 187 25.91 -5.11 -25.50
C LYS A 187 26.22 -6.31 -24.59
N LYS A 188 25.18 -6.95 -24.02
CA LYS A 188 25.28 -8.10 -23.12
C LYS A 188 26.29 -7.89 -21.98
N ARG A 189 26.25 -6.72 -21.34
CA ARG A 189 27.18 -6.35 -20.27
C ARG A 189 26.50 -5.67 -19.09
N LEU A 190 27.21 -5.66 -17.98
CA LEU A 190 26.84 -4.94 -16.76
C LEU A 190 27.74 -3.74 -16.57
N ILE A 191 27.14 -2.60 -16.27
CA ILE A 191 27.85 -1.35 -15.98
C ILE A 191 27.60 -1.05 -14.51
N GLN A 192 28.66 -0.88 -13.71
CA GLN A 192 28.48 -0.43 -12.34
C GLN A 192 27.87 0.98 -12.38
N PHE A 193 26.70 1.12 -11.75
CA PHE A 193 25.92 2.35 -11.78
C PHE A 193 26.12 3.16 -10.50
N ALA A 194 25.99 2.51 -9.35
CA ALA A 194 26.18 3.14 -8.04
C ALA A 194 26.72 2.13 -7.02
N ASP A 195 27.44 2.65 -6.02
CA ASP A 195 27.93 1.88 -4.87
C ASP A 195 27.56 2.64 -3.59
N PHE A 196 26.76 2.00 -2.73
CA PHE A 196 26.24 2.61 -1.50
C PHE A 196 27.06 2.26 -0.24
N GLY A 197 28.20 1.57 -0.36
CA GLY A 197 29.12 1.28 0.74
C GLY A 197 28.99 -0.13 1.33
N SER A 198 29.50 -0.35 2.55
CA SER A 198 29.94 -1.66 3.07
C SER A 198 28.94 -2.82 2.93
N THR A 199 29.53 -3.99 2.72
CA THR A 199 29.04 -5.21 2.04
C THR A 199 27.83 -5.94 2.64
N THR A 200 27.08 -5.32 3.56
CA THR A 200 25.96 -5.98 4.27
C THR A 200 24.58 -5.38 4.02
N ASN A 201 24.47 -4.30 3.24
CA ASN A 201 23.19 -3.65 2.93
C ASN A 201 22.72 -3.94 1.50
N GLN A 202 22.02 -5.06 1.32
CA GLN A 202 21.42 -5.44 0.03
C GLN A 202 20.45 -4.36 -0.49
N VAL A 203 20.55 -4.02 -1.77
CA VAL A 203 19.52 -3.22 -2.45
C VAL A 203 18.33 -4.12 -2.80
N ASN A 204 17.19 -3.80 -2.19
CA ASN A 204 15.95 -4.58 -2.25
C ASN A 204 14.99 -4.09 -3.33
N ASP A 205 14.94 -2.78 -3.56
CA ASP A 205 14.04 -2.20 -4.54
C ASP A 205 14.51 -0.84 -5.05
N ALA A 206 13.92 -0.38 -6.14
CA ALA A 206 14.20 0.94 -6.70
C ALA A 206 12.96 1.57 -7.31
N VAL A 207 12.81 2.89 -7.16
CA VAL A 207 11.83 3.69 -7.91
C VAL A 207 12.51 4.93 -8.50
N ALA A 208 11.89 5.53 -9.50
CA ALA A 208 12.35 6.78 -10.08
C ALA A 208 11.29 7.86 -9.92
N TYR A 209 11.69 9.05 -9.51
CA TYR A 209 10.79 10.18 -9.34
C TYR A 209 11.53 11.49 -9.58
N ARG A 210 10.92 12.41 -10.34
CA ARG A 210 11.44 13.76 -10.64
C ARG A 210 12.92 13.79 -11.07
N GLY A 211 13.34 12.84 -11.91
CA GLY A 211 14.71 12.79 -12.45
C GLY A 211 15.75 12.21 -11.50
N LEU A 212 15.34 11.64 -10.37
CA LEU A 212 16.21 10.93 -9.41
C LEU A 212 15.82 9.46 -9.31
N TYR A 213 16.79 8.63 -8.94
CA TYR A 213 16.55 7.26 -8.53
C TYR A 213 16.59 7.15 -7.00
N TYR A 214 15.68 6.38 -6.45
CA TYR A 214 15.57 6.07 -5.03
C TYR A 214 15.80 4.58 -4.85
N PHE A 215 16.97 4.21 -4.33
CA PHE A 215 17.34 2.82 -4.07
C PHE A 215 17.13 2.47 -2.61
N LEU A 216 16.27 1.49 -2.34
CA LEU A 216 16.03 1.01 -1.00
C LEU A 216 17.03 -0.07 -0.64
N THR A 217 17.75 0.17 0.45
CA THR A 217 18.66 -0.82 1.05
C THR A 217 18.02 -1.50 2.25
N GLN A 218 18.39 -2.74 2.51
CA GLN A 218 17.78 -3.61 3.52
C GLN A 218 17.77 -3.01 4.94
N ARG A 219 18.82 -2.28 5.34
CA ARG A 219 18.93 -1.59 6.65
C ARG A 219 19.45 -0.16 6.58
N GLY A 220 19.90 0.32 5.42
CA GLY A 220 20.52 1.64 5.26
C GLY A 220 19.56 2.74 4.80
N GLY A 221 18.25 2.45 4.75
CA GLY A 221 17.24 3.38 4.23
C GLY A 221 17.31 3.57 2.72
N ILE A 222 16.94 4.76 2.26
CA ILE A 222 16.84 5.10 0.84
C ILE A 222 18.07 5.92 0.41
N HIS A 223 18.78 5.44 -0.61
CA HIS A 223 19.88 6.15 -1.26
C HIS A 223 19.36 6.81 -2.53
N VAL A 224 19.50 8.13 -2.62
CA VAL A 224 19.01 8.93 -3.75
C VAL A 224 20.17 9.25 -4.67
N THR A 225 20.05 8.93 -5.95
CA THR A 225 21.05 9.25 -6.97
C THR A 225 20.45 10.10 -8.07
N ASP A 226 21.31 10.83 -8.79
CA ASP A 226 20.92 11.34 -10.10
C ASP A 226 20.86 10.21 -11.15
N LEU A 227 20.55 10.58 -12.40
CA LEU A 227 20.45 9.66 -13.52
C LEU A 227 21.79 9.02 -13.93
N THR A 228 22.91 9.55 -13.45
CA THR A 228 24.26 9.01 -13.71
C THR A 228 24.74 8.06 -12.63
N GLY A 229 23.97 7.90 -11.54
CA GLY A 229 24.31 7.05 -10.40
C GLY A 229 25.11 7.77 -9.32
N THR A 230 25.30 9.10 -9.44
CA THR A 230 25.97 9.90 -8.41
C THR A 230 25.03 10.08 -7.22
N LEU A 231 25.47 9.65 -6.03
CA LEU A 231 24.72 9.82 -4.79
C LEU A 231 24.49 11.30 -4.47
N LYS A 232 23.24 11.67 -4.22
CA LYS A 232 22.81 13.02 -3.82
C LYS A 232 22.40 13.11 -2.37
N GLN A 233 21.71 12.09 -1.87
CA GLN A 233 21.14 12.10 -0.52
C GLN A 233 21.01 10.69 0.04
N LYS A 234 21.06 10.58 1.37
CA LYS A 234 20.69 9.37 2.11
C LYS A 234 19.54 9.71 3.04
N ILE A 235 18.44 8.98 2.94
CA ILE A 235 17.23 9.17 3.74
C ILE A 235 17.14 7.99 4.72
N PRO A 236 17.33 8.21 6.03
CA PRO A 236 17.18 7.14 7.01
C PRO A 236 15.72 6.71 7.09
N VAL A 237 15.47 5.40 7.11
CA VAL A 237 14.14 4.84 7.33
C VAL A 237 14.05 4.47 8.81
N SER A 238 13.22 5.22 9.55
CA SER A 238 13.00 4.99 10.98
C SER A 238 11.51 4.81 11.26
N VAL A 239 11.16 3.76 11.99
CA VAL A 239 9.78 3.48 12.39
C VAL A 239 9.74 3.32 13.90
N ALA A 240 8.93 4.15 14.58
CA ALA A 240 8.84 4.20 16.04
C ALA A 240 10.19 4.35 16.75
N GLY A 241 11.08 5.19 16.23
CA GLY A 241 12.41 5.46 16.80
C GLY A 241 13.47 4.41 16.45
N ASN A 242 13.12 3.31 15.79
CA ASN A 242 14.06 2.30 15.34
C ASN A 242 14.52 2.59 13.89
N SER A 243 15.80 2.97 13.74
CA SER A 243 16.45 3.27 12.46
C SER A 243 17.09 2.04 11.77
N SER A 244 17.06 0.87 12.41
CA SER A 244 17.67 -0.37 11.91
C SER A 244 16.64 -1.39 11.42
N VAL A 245 15.44 -0.92 11.05
CA VAL A 245 14.34 -1.75 10.58
C VAL A 245 14.68 -2.39 9.23
N LEU A 246 14.30 -3.66 9.07
CA LEU A 246 14.40 -4.34 7.78
C LEU A 246 13.38 -3.75 6.82
N THR A 247 13.84 -3.37 5.63
CA THR A 247 13.00 -2.86 4.55
C THR A 247 12.89 -3.90 3.43
N LYS A 248 11.78 -3.89 2.67
CA LYS A 248 11.50 -4.92 1.66
C LYS A 248 11.14 -4.38 0.29
N LYS A 249 10.26 -3.37 0.22
CA LYS A 249 9.68 -2.88 -1.03
C LYS A 249 9.47 -1.37 -1.00
N LEU A 250 9.59 -0.76 -2.18
CA LEU A 250 9.24 0.63 -2.44
C LEU A 250 7.96 0.70 -3.26
N TYR A 251 7.15 1.70 -2.97
CA TYR A 251 6.04 2.10 -3.81
C TYR A 251 5.98 3.62 -3.89
N LEU A 252 6.03 4.17 -5.10
CA LEU A 252 5.78 5.58 -5.34
C LEU A 252 4.30 5.75 -5.64
N ASP A 253 3.58 6.44 -4.77
CA ASP A 253 2.17 6.71 -5.00
C ASP A 253 1.95 7.87 -5.97
N GLN A 254 0.69 8.05 -6.39
CA GLN A 254 0.31 9.05 -7.39
C GLN A 254 0.39 10.49 -6.87
N THR A 255 0.44 10.67 -5.55
CA THR A 255 0.64 11.99 -4.92
C THR A 255 2.12 12.36 -4.81
N GLY A 256 3.02 11.43 -5.17
CA GLY A 256 4.46 11.61 -5.11
C GLY A 256 5.09 11.19 -3.78
N ILE A 257 4.34 10.53 -2.89
CA ILE A 257 4.84 10.02 -1.62
C ILE A 257 5.44 8.64 -1.86
N ILE A 258 6.63 8.44 -1.30
CA ILE A 258 7.34 7.15 -1.35
C ILE A 258 7.00 6.36 -0.10
N TRP A 259 6.42 5.19 -0.31
CA TRP A 259 6.10 4.22 0.73
C TRP A 259 7.21 3.18 0.80
N VAL A 260 7.57 2.79 2.02
CA VAL A 260 8.55 1.75 2.30
C VAL A 260 7.88 0.67 3.14
N ALA A 261 7.84 -0.55 2.62
CA ALA A 261 7.48 -1.73 3.40
C ALA A 261 8.62 -2.05 4.38
N THR A 262 8.32 -2.04 5.68
CA THR A 262 9.28 -2.39 6.73
C THR A 262 8.76 -3.51 7.62
N GLN A 263 9.64 -4.12 8.40
CA GLN A 263 9.27 -5.10 9.42
C GLN A 263 8.49 -4.48 10.61
N ALA A 264 8.49 -3.16 10.75
CA ALA A 264 7.92 -2.45 11.90
C ALA A 264 6.71 -1.56 11.56
N GLY A 265 6.31 -1.50 10.30
CA GLY A 265 5.19 -0.73 9.77
C GLY A 265 5.42 -0.27 8.33
N LEU A 266 4.64 0.71 7.88
CA LEU A 266 4.91 1.47 6.66
C LEU A 266 5.62 2.77 7.02
N PHE A 267 6.67 3.10 6.29
CA PHE A 267 7.31 4.41 6.35
C PHE A 267 6.96 5.20 5.08
N PHE A 268 6.65 6.47 5.25
CA PHE A 268 6.29 7.40 4.20
C PHE A 268 7.32 8.51 4.15
N TYR A 269 7.72 8.88 2.94
CA TYR A 269 8.62 9.98 2.68
C TYR A 269 8.06 10.85 1.56
N ASP A 270 7.98 12.15 1.80
CA ASP A 270 7.61 13.15 0.81
C ASP A 270 8.88 13.82 0.27
N PRO A 271 9.29 13.55 -0.97
CA PRO A 271 10.45 14.19 -1.57
C PRO A 271 10.27 15.70 -1.81
N ALA A 272 9.03 16.22 -1.82
CA ALA A 272 8.77 17.63 -2.06
C ALA A 272 8.93 18.50 -0.79
N THR A 273 8.57 17.95 0.38
CA THR A 273 8.67 18.64 1.67
C THR A 273 9.82 18.12 2.55
N GLU A 274 10.50 17.06 2.12
CA GLU A 274 11.48 16.28 2.89
C GLU A 274 10.94 15.78 4.23
N SER A 275 9.61 15.70 4.37
CA SER A 275 8.96 15.19 5.56
C SER A 275 8.86 13.66 5.50
N SER A 276 8.85 13.05 6.69
CA SER A 276 8.63 11.61 6.82
C SER A 276 7.67 11.30 7.94
N SER A 277 7.01 10.16 7.85
CA SER A 277 6.04 9.68 8.82
C SER A 277 5.96 8.16 8.76
N ALA A 278 5.40 7.52 9.79
CA ALA A 278 5.25 6.08 9.81
C ALA A 278 3.88 5.65 10.32
N LEU A 279 3.30 4.61 9.72
CA LEU A 279 2.09 3.95 10.18
C LEU A 279 2.40 2.57 10.72
N ARG A 280 1.67 2.22 11.77
CA ARG A 280 1.76 0.93 12.47
C ARG A 280 0.36 0.39 12.69
N MET A 281 0.29 -0.89 12.98
CA MET A 281 -0.91 -1.54 13.47
C MET A 281 -1.38 -0.86 14.76
N ASN A 282 -2.67 -0.56 14.84
CA ASN A 282 -3.33 -0.05 16.02
C ASN A 282 -4.59 -0.89 16.27
N LEU A 283 -4.60 -1.63 17.38
CA LEU A 283 -5.71 -2.52 17.72
C LEU A 283 -7.05 -1.78 17.91
N ASN A 284 -7.00 -0.48 18.19
CA ASN A 284 -8.19 0.35 18.39
C ASN A 284 -8.70 0.98 17.09
N ASP A 285 -7.99 0.81 15.97
CA ASP A 285 -8.37 1.33 14.66
C ASP A 285 -8.44 0.20 13.62
N ALA A 286 -9.65 -0.06 13.14
CA ALA A 286 -9.91 -1.12 12.15
C ALA A 286 -9.38 -0.79 10.74
N TYR A 287 -8.96 0.46 10.51
CA TYR A 287 -8.35 0.89 9.25
C TYR A 287 -6.84 1.07 9.37
N SER A 288 -6.25 0.66 10.50
CA SER A 288 -4.80 0.60 10.66
C SER A 288 -4.22 -0.61 9.93
N LEU A 289 -2.89 -0.69 9.87
CA LEU A 289 -2.21 -1.81 9.24
C LEU A 289 -2.60 -3.15 9.92
N PRO A 290 -2.85 -4.22 9.15
CA PRO A 290 -3.26 -5.51 9.72
C PRO A 290 -2.12 -6.24 10.45
N ASN A 291 -0.88 -5.88 10.18
CA ASN A 291 0.33 -6.37 10.84
C ASN A 291 1.44 -5.32 10.65
N ASN A 292 2.41 -5.25 11.57
CA ASN A 292 3.55 -4.34 11.42
C ASN A 292 4.61 -4.85 10.41
N SER A 293 4.72 -6.16 10.21
CA SER A 293 5.71 -6.74 9.29
C SER A 293 5.16 -6.77 7.88
N ILE A 294 5.43 -5.72 7.11
CA ILE A 294 5.00 -5.57 5.73
C ILE A 294 6.06 -6.18 4.80
N TRP A 295 5.62 -7.08 3.92
CA TRP A 295 6.52 -7.81 3.02
C TRP A 295 6.45 -7.30 1.59
N THR A 296 5.27 -6.91 1.13
CA THR A 296 5.07 -6.49 -0.25
C THR A 296 4.01 -5.40 -0.35
N ILE A 297 4.19 -4.53 -1.33
CA ILE A 297 3.25 -3.49 -1.74
C ILE A 297 3.05 -3.67 -3.23
N TYR A 298 1.83 -3.89 -3.66
CA TYR A 298 1.47 -3.97 -5.06
C TYR A 298 0.66 -2.75 -5.47
N PRO A 299 1.14 -1.93 -6.42
CA PRO A 299 0.37 -0.81 -6.96
C PRO A 299 -0.82 -1.35 -7.77
N ASP A 300 -2.04 -1.05 -7.32
CA ASP A 300 -3.24 -1.38 -8.09
C ASP A 300 -3.35 -0.40 -9.28
N PRO A 301 -3.55 -0.88 -10.52
CA PRO A 301 -3.89 -0.04 -11.66
C PRO A 301 -5.07 0.90 -11.41
N ASP A 302 -6.01 0.52 -10.53
CA ASP A 302 -7.17 1.32 -10.13
C ASP A 302 -6.85 2.34 -9.02
N GLN A 303 -5.59 2.75 -8.92
CA GLN A 303 -5.16 3.90 -8.12
C GLN A 303 -5.26 3.68 -6.60
N GLY A 304 -4.88 2.47 -6.16
CA GLY A 304 -4.69 2.10 -4.76
C GLY A 304 -3.46 1.22 -4.59
N ALA A 305 -3.32 0.61 -3.42
CA ALA A 305 -2.22 -0.29 -3.10
C ALA A 305 -2.69 -1.51 -2.30
N TRP A 306 -2.28 -2.70 -2.73
CA TRP A 306 -2.43 -3.94 -1.98
C TRP A 306 -1.20 -4.16 -1.11
N ILE A 307 -1.43 -4.52 0.14
CA ILE A 307 -0.40 -4.73 1.16
C ILE A 307 -0.42 -6.18 1.58
N GLY A 308 0.71 -6.85 1.41
CA GLY A 308 0.93 -8.20 1.90
C GLY A 308 1.85 -8.20 3.12
N THR A 309 1.45 -8.95 4.15
CA THR A 309 2.18 -9.01 5.42
C THR A 309 2.87 -10.35 5.64
N TYR A 310 3.83 -10.37 6.56
CA TYR A 310 4.48 -11.61 7.00
C TYR A 310 3.50 -12.62 7.59
N GLY A 311 2.49 -12.15 8.33
CA GLY A 311 1.50 -13.01 8.97
C GLY A 311 0.44 -13.57 8.02
N GLY A 312 0.65 -13.47 6.70
CA GLY A 312 -0.30 -13.95 5.69
C GLY A 312 -1.55 -13.07 5.50
N LYS A 313 -1.60 -11.89 6.13
CA LYS A 313 -2.73 -10.95 5.98
C LYS A 313 -2.55 -10.05 4.76
N ILE A 314 -3.67 -9.71 4.13
CA ILE A 314 -3.76 -8.82 2.98
C ILE A 314 -4.67 -7.63 3.33
N ALA A 315 -4.24 -6.43 3.00
CA ALA A 315 -5.10 -5.24 3.08
C ALA A 315 -5.04 -4.41 1.80
N TYR A 316 -6.09 -3.66 1.52
CA TYR A 316 -6.17 -2.71 0.42
C TYR A 316 -6.23 -1.29 0.97
N CYS A 317 -5.44 -0.39 0.40
CA CYS A 317 -5.47 1.04 0.70
C CYS A 317 -5.81 1.81 -0.57
N SER A 318 -6.97 2.47 -0.57
CA SER A 318 -7.38 3.38 -1.65
C SER A 318 -6.97 4.80 -1.29
N LEU A 319 -6.30 5.48 -2.20
CA LEU A 319 -5.96 6.90 -2.04
C LEU A 319 -7.20 7.82 -2.15
N TYR A 320 -8.28 7.32 -2.76
CA TYR A 320 -9.55 8.03 -2.90
C TYR A 320 -10.45 7.93 -1.65
N ASP A 321 -10.30 6.88 -0.84
CA ASP A 321 -11.13 6.67 0.36
C ASP A 321 -10.81 7.65 1.50
N SER A 322 -9.76 8.44 1.34
CA SER A 322 -9.41 9.57 2.22
C SER A 322 -10.53 10.59 2.43
N ARG A 323 -11.60 10.53 1.63
CA ARG A 323 -12.78 11.40 1.74
C ARG A 323 -13.90 10.83 2.62
N VAL A 324 -13.83 9.55 3.02
CA VAL A 324 -14.89 8.86 3.78
C VAL A 324 -14.50 8.76 5.25
N ARG A 325 -15.30 9.39 6.13
CA ARG A 325 -15.15 9.30 7.59
C ARG A 325 -16.12 8.25 8.15
N TYR A 326 -15.59 7.27 8.87
CA TYR A 326 -16.39 6.26 9.55
C TYR A 326 -16.49 6.61 11.04
N PHE A 327 -17.71 6.64 11.57
CA PHE A 327 -17.98 6.84 12.98
C PHE A 327 -18.39 5.52 13.60
N LYS A 328 -17.63 5.08 14.61
CA LYS A 328 -17.96 3.89 15.40
C LYS A 328 -18.68 4.28 16.68
N PRO A 329 -19.38 3.33 17.31
CA PRO A 329 -19.84 3.51 18.68
C PRO A 329 -18.66 3.68 19.61
N SER A 330 -18.60 4.79 20.34
CA SER A 330 -17.54 5.06 21.31
C SER A 330 -17.99 6.10 22.33
N PRO A 331 -17.37 6.17 23.51
CA PRO A 331 -17.54 7.31 24.41
C PRO A 331 -17.18 8.62 23.68
N GLY A 332 -18.14 9.55 23.57
CA GLY A 332 -18.00 10.79 22.81
C GLY A 332 -18.19 10.66 21.28
N GLY A 333 -18.54 9.47 20.78
CA GLY A 333 -18.90 9.17 19.39
C GLY A 333 -20.38 8.82 19.26
N LEU A 334 -20.72 7.94 18.30
CA LEU A 334 -22.07 7.38 18.23
C LEU A 334 -22.34 6.53 19.47
N ASN A 335 -23.58 6.53 19.95
CA ASN A 335 -23.98 5.72 21.10
C ASN A 335 -24.31 4.26 20.76
N HIS A 336 -24.57 3.91 19.49
CA HIS A 336 -24.93 2.55 19.08
C HIS A 336 -24.56 2.31 17.59
N PRO A 337 -24.17 1.07 17.19
CA PRO A 337 -23.61 0.79 15.85
C PRO A 337 -24.57 0.94 14.67
N ILE A 338 -25.85 0.65 14.87
CA ILE A 338 -26.81 0.58 13.78
C ILE A 338 -27.40 1.96 13.56
N VAL A 339 -27.07 2.64 12.47
CA VAL A 339 -27.69 3.93 12.07
C VAL A 339 -28.92 3.67 11.22
N SER A 340 -30.08 4.17 11.63
CA SER A 340 -31.34 4.01 10.89
C SER A 340 -31.72 5.22 10.05
N SER A 341 -31.34 6.43 10.48
CA SER A 341 -31.60 7.65 9.72
C SER A 341 -30.68 8.77 10.16
N PHE A 342 -30.39 9.71 9.27
CA PHE A 342 -29.68 10.93 9.62
C PHE A 342 -30.26 12.13 8.85
N GLN A 343 -30.07 13.32 9.38
CA GLN A 343 -30.58 14.56 8.78
C GLN A 343 -29.65 15.73 9.10
N GLU A 344 -29.26 16.48 8.08
CA GLU A 344 -28.52 17.73 8.24
C GLU A 344 -29.48 18.88 8.61
N ASP A 345 -29.06 19.73 9.55
CA ASP A 345 -29.78 20.94 9.93
C ASP A 345 -29.27 22.19 9.19
N HIS A 346 -29.94 23.32 9.41
CA HIS A 346 -29.61 24.60 8.76
C HIS A 346 -28.23 25.18 9.13
N LEU A 347 -27.59 24.70 10.21
CA LEU A 347 -26.25 25.11 10.61
C LEU A 347 -25.16 24.18 10.03
N GLY A 348 -25.59 23.16 9.27
CA GLY A 348 -24.74 22.14 8.66
C GLY A 348 -24.39 20.99 9.60
N ASN A 349 -24.96 20.92 10.80
CA ASN A 349 -24.72 19.81 11.75
C ASN A 349 -25.65 18.63 11.44
N ILE A 350 -25.29 17.43 11.92
CA ILE A 350 -26.01 16.21 11.55
C ILE A 350 -26.65 15.56 12.76
N TRP A 351 -27.95 15.31 12.65
CA TRP A 351 -28.74 14.53 13.59
C TRP A 351 -28.75 13.09 13.14
N ILE A 352 -28.33 12.16 13.99
CA ILE A 352 -28.10 10.75 13.64
C ILE A 352 -28.88 9.88 14.61
N ARG A 353 -29.86 9.14 14.08
CA ARG A 353 -30.62 8.15 14.82
C ARG A 353 -29.90 6.80 14.74
N THR A 354 -29.71 6.18 15.89
CA THR A 354 -29.28 4.79 15.98
C THR A 354 -30.43 3.88 16.40
N GLU A 355 -30.49 2.66 15.88
CA GLU A 355 -31.43 1.62 16.37
C GLU A 355 -30.86 1.02 17.65
N GLY A 356 -31.65 0.91 18.72
CA GLY A 356 -31.15 0.43 20.02
C GLY A 356 -30.50 1.50 20.90
N GLY A 357 -30.07 2.63 20.34
CA GLY A 357 -29.56 3.81 21.06
C GLY A 357 -30.52 5.01 21.06
N SER A 358 -30.00 6.18 21.45
CA SER A 358 -30.68 7.48 21.41
C SER A 358 -30.31 8.32 20.17
N LEU A 359 -30.96 9.48 20.00
CA LEU A 359 -30.62 10.43 18.95
C LEU A 359 -29.26 11.08 19.25
N ASN A 360 -28.35 11.10 18.28
CA ASN A 360 -27.05 11.74 18.40
C ASN A 360 -27.05 13.05 17.61
N TYR A 361 -26.45 14.10 18.18
CA TYR A 361 -26.16 15.35 17.48
C TYR A 361 -24.67 15.45 17.22
N TRP A 362 -24.27 15.49 15.95
CA TRP A 362 -22.88 15.68 15.54
C TRP A 362 -22.63 17.14 15.15
N ASN A 363 -21.93 17.87 16.02
CA ASN A 363 -21.43 19.19 15.73
C ASN A 363 -20.20 19.10 14.81
N ARG A 364 -20.38 19.31 13.51
CA ARG A 364 -19.30 19.13 12.52
C ARG A 364 -18.16 20.13 12.66
N LYS A 365 -18.43 21.33 13.21
CA LYS A 365 -17.38 22.35 13.42
C LYS A 365 -16.45 21.99 14.58
N LYS A 366 -16.99 21.35 15.62
CA LYS A 366 -16.24 20.93 16.81
C LYS A 366 -15.83 19.45 16.78
N ASP A 367 -16.33 18.71 15.79
CA ASP A 367 -16.18 17.27 15.64
C ASP A 367 -16.58 16.46 16.90
N GLN A 368 -17.72 16.82 17.50
CA GLN A 368 -18.20 16.23 18.74
C GLN A 368 -19.60 15.65 18.58
N PHE A 369 -19.80 14.45 19.12
CA PHE A 369 -21.11 13.82 19.23
C PHE A 369 -21.70 14.08 20.62
N THR A 370 -22.97 14.45 20.65
CA THR A 370 -23.73 14.58 21.89
C THR A 370 -24.94 13.66 21.82
N PRO A 371 -25.02 12.61 22.66
CA PRO A 371 -26.23 11.81 22.76
C PRO A 371 -27.32 12.64 23.44
N LEU A 372 -28.50 12.69 22.84
CA LEU A 372 -29.69 13.29 23.42
C LEU A 372 -30.46 12.18 24.12
N GLU A 373 -30.35 12.13 25.43
CA GLU A 373 -31.21 11.28 26.25
C GLU A 373 -32.57 11.96 26.45
N LYS A 374 -33.57 11.13 26.77
CA LYS A 374 -34.98 11.50 26.89
C LYS A 374 -35.14 12.72 27.80
N SER A 375 -35.69 13.82 27.29
CA SER A 375 -36.23 14.86 28.16
C SER A 375 -37.46 14.29 28.87
N GLN A 376 -37.50 14.36 30.20
CA GLN A 376 -38.69 14.00 30.96
C GLN A 376 -39.86 14.87 30.48
N GLY A 377 -40.79 14.28 29.72
CA GLY A 377 -41.97 14.97 29.18
C GLY A 377 -42.27 14.72 27.69
N SER A 378 -41.35 14.17 26.90
CA SER A 378 -41.64 13.80 25.50
C SER A 378 -42.17 12.35 25.40
N SER A 379 -43.35 12.17 24.78
CA SER A 379 -44.02 10.85 24.68
C SER A 379 -43.37 9.91 23.64
N LEU A 380 -42.32 10.36 22.95
CA LEU A 380 -41.67 9.61 21.89
C LEU A 380 -40.52 8.81 22.49
N SER A 381 -40.67 7.48 22.53
CA SER A 381 -39.55 6.63 22.94
C SER A 381 -38.45 6.68 21.87
N PRO A 382 -37.17 6.84 22.25
CA PRO A 382 -36.05 6.85 21.30
C PRO A 382 -36.00 5.58 20.45
N HIS A 383 -36.50 4.44 20.96
CA HIS A 383 -36.52 3.18 20.23
C HIS A 383 -37.50 3.20 19.03
N MET A 384 -38.48 4.10 19.00
CA MET A 384 -39.56 4.08 18.01
C MET A 384 -39.35 5.00 16.81
N ILE A 385 -38.36 5.90 16.78
CA ILE A 385 -38.25 6.91 15.69
C ILE A 385 -38.11 6.24 14.28
N LYS A 386 -39.02 6.54 13.37
CA LYS A 386 -39.03 6.34 11.92
C LYS A 386 -37.88 7.01 11.18
N ARG A 387 -37.98 8.33 11.22
CA ARG A 387 -37.43 9.22 10.23
C ARG A 387 -37.22 10.57 10.90
N LEU A 388 -36.15 11.22 10.50
CA LEU A 388 -35.86 12.60 10.84
C LEU A 388 -36.10 13.45 9.59
N LYS A 389 -36.73 14.60 9.76
CA LYS A 389 -36.86 15.60 8.69
C LYS A 389 -36.68 16.98 9.27
N PHE A 390 -35.66 17.70 8.82
CA PHE A 390 -35.48 19.09 9.21
C PHE A 390 -36.42 19.95 8.37
N ASP A 391 -37.34 20.66 9.02
CA ASP A 391 -38.18 21.64 8.36
C ASP A 391 -37.43 22.98 8.29
N ARG A 392 -37.10 23.40 7.07
CA ARG A 392 -36.36 24.63 6.81
C ARG A 392 -37.17 25.89 7.17
N MET A 393 -38.50 25.83 7.12
CA MET A 393 -39.35 26.99 7.40
C MET A 393 -39.50 27.21 8.90
N SER A 394 -39.86 26.16 9.64
CA SER A 394 -40.01 26.24 11.11
C SER A 394 -38.70 26.14 11.88
N LYS A 395 -37.60 25.78 11.22
CA LYS A 395 -36.28 25.49 11.82
C LYS A 395 -36.32 24.40 12.91
N LYS A 396 -37.28 23.49 12.83
CA LYS A 396 -37.47 22.39 13.77
C LYS A 396 -37.10 21.05 13.13
N LEU A 397 -36.65 20.11 13.96
CA LEU A 397 -36.42 18.74 13.55
C LEU A 397 -37.70 17.93 13.79
N LEU A 398 -38.38 17.56 12.71
CA LEU A 398 -39.55 16.68 12.80
C LEU A 398 -39.09 15.24 12.96
N ILE A 399 -39.71 14.56 13.91
CA ILE A 399 -39.40 13.19 14.33
C ILE A 399 -40.67 12.36 14.13
N SER A 400 -40.65 11.39 13.23
CA SER A 400 -41.73 10.39 13.16
C SER A 400 -41.40 9.18 14.01
N ALA A 401 -42.37 8.52 14.65
CA ALA A 401 -42.14 7.28 15.40
C ALA A 401 -43.17 6.19 15.08
N TYR A 402 -42.72 4.93 15.08
CA TYR A 402 -43.57 3.74 15.02
C TYR A 402 -44.59 3.82 16.16
N ASN A 403 -45.89 3.72 15.86
CA ASN A 403 -47.01 3.88 16.80
C ASN A 403 -47.08 5.21 17.60
N GLY A 404 -46.30 6.25 17.26
CA GLY A 404 -46.23 7.52 18.01
C GLY A 404 -46.58 8.79 17.24
N GLY A 405 -46.82 8.71 15.93
CA GLY A 405 -47.14 9.87 15.07
C GLY A 405 -45.91 10.71 14.69
N ILE A 406 -46.13 11.99 14.35
CA ILE A 406 -45.09 12.99 14.04
C ILE A 406 -45.02 13.99 15.19
N GLY A 407 -43.84 14.18 15.78
CA GLY A 407 -43.53 15.24 16.74
C GLY A 407 -42.44 16.18 16.22
N SER A 408 -42.17 17.27 16.95
CA SER A 408 -41.19 18.31 16.60
C SER A 408 -40.22 18.62 17.72
#